data_AF-A0A0C3QBH0-F1
#
_entry.id   AF-A0A0C3QBH0-F1
#
_cell.length_a   1.000
_cell.length_b   1.000
_cell.length_c   1.000
_cell.angle_alpha   90.00
_cell.angle_beta   90.00
_cell.angle_gamma   90.00
#
_symmetry.space_group_name_H-M   'P 1'
#
loop_
_entity.id
_entity.type
_entity.pdbx_description
1 polymer ?
#
loop_
_entity_poly.entity_id
_entity_poly.type
_entity_poly.pdbx_seq_one_letter_code
_entity_poly.pdbx_strand_id
1 'polypeptide(L)'
;MSMAEIVVLKRSRAEAENTQRKFFRKTAKGKVVKVLRERYLRPSIPCGVIACPICSEFLSASSQRPSLPMNGYRAHNAYPSGHFIVPDTNVFLHQMDLMEHSSFKVPIIILQTVLEEVRHRSLPLYSRLKQLSQSEDKPVWIFYNEFSSETSIVRREEETPNDRNDRGIRVATQWYNVHLEEARHQSPSKQKAAEVPLVVLLTDDAKNRKFAGELGIPTVRVRDYVAGLADAEHLVDVLAVDEEDTAAEEIHIMSKRAPLYTEHLSVSSCRAGVESGHFHQGYFNASKYNYLEGSVSVPAFSKPVLLIGRQNMNRAVDGDVVAVELLPQSEWRTSADEVIDQEESSSSCS
;
A
#
# COMPACT_ATOMS: atom_id res chain seq x y z
N MET A 1 4.93 44.17 22.38
CA MET A 1 4.40 42.80 22.53
C MET A 1 2.88 42.90 22.49
N SER A 2 2.26 42.75 21.32
CA SER A 2 0.79 42.77 21.21
C SER A 2 0.25 41.41 21.68
N MET A 3 -0.60 41.43 22.71
CA MET A 3 -1.34 40.24 23.11
C MET A 3 -2.26 39.82 21.96
N ALA A 4 -2.08 38.60 21.46
CA ALA A 4 -3.04 38.00 20.54
C ALA A 4 -4.34 37.75 21.33
N GLU A 5 -5.40 38.49 21.03
CA GLU A 5 -6.73 38.20 21.54
C GLU A 5 -7.18 36.81 21.04
N ILE A 6 -7.24 35.84 21.96
CA ILE A 6 -7.84 34.54 21.67
C ILE A 6 -9.35 34.72 21.78
N VAL A 7 -9.98 35.14 20.68
CA VAL A 7 -11.44 35.20 20.59
C VAL A 7 -11.97 33.78 20.36
N VAL A 8 -12.53 33.17 21.40
CA VAL A 8 -13.23 31.88 21.29
C VAL A 8 -14.60 32.12 20.64
N LEU A 9 -14.62 32.22 19.31
CA LEU A 9 -15.84 32.27 18.52
C LEU A 9 -16.53 30.89 18.57
N LYS A 10 -17.84 30.87 18.90
CA LYS A 10 -18.68 29.68 18.71
C LYS A 10 -18.73 29.37 17.22
N ARG A 11 -18.13 28.24 16.83
CA ARG A 11 -18.02 27.77 15.44
C ARG A 11 -19.39 27.49 14.85
N SER A 12 -19.55 27.74 13.56
CA SER A 12 -20.77 27.40 12.83
C SER A 12 -20.99 25.89 12.78
N ARG A 13 -22.23 25.44 12.56
CA ARG A 13 -22.58 24.01 12.52
C ARG A 13 -21.86 23.25 11.39
N ALA A 14 -21.65 23.92 10.25
CA ALA A 14 -20.89 23.38 9.11
C ALA A 14 -19.39 23.20 9.44
N GLU A 15 -18.78 24.16 10.13
CA GLU A 15 -17.40 24.03 10.62
C GLU A 15 -17.29 22.95 11.71
N ALA A 16 -18.32 22.78 12.55
CA ALA A 16 -18.36 21.75 13.58
C ALA A 16 -18.43 20.32 12.98
N GLU A 17 -19.12 20.12 11.86
CA GLU A 17 -19.13 18.84 11.14
C GLU A 17 -17.78 18.52 10.49
N ASN A 18 -17.10 19.55 9.95
CA ASN A 18 -15.80 19.41 9.32
C ASN A 18 -14.65 19.16 10.34
N THR A 19 -14.83 19.65 11.58
CA THR A 19 -13.84 19.57 12.67
C THR A 19 -14.08 18.44 13.66
N GLN A 20 -15.10 17.60 13.48
CA GLN A 20 -15.39 16.50 14.41
C GLN A 20 -15.41 15.14 13.70
N ARG A 21 -14.45 14.27 14.04
CA ARG A 21 -14.45 12.86 13.63
C ARG A 21 -15.21 12.03 14.66
N LYS A 22 -16.38 11.51 14.25
CA LYS A 22 -17.23 10.61 15.03
C LYS A 22 -17.05 9.18 14.53
N PHE A 23 -16.71 8.24 15.41
CA PHE A 23 -16.66 6.83 15.05
C PHE A 23 -17.00 5.95 16.25
N PHE A 24 -17.47 4.74 15.98
CA PHE A 24 -17.72 3.74 16.99
C PHE A 24 -16.52 2.80 17.11
N ARG A 25 -16.11 2.50 18.33
CA ARG A 25 -15.05 1.53 18.63
C ARG A 25 -15.58 0.48 19.59
N LYS A 26 -15.36 -0.80 19.27
CA LYS A 26 -15.53 -1.90 20.23
C LYS A 26 -14.34 -1.91 21.18
N THR A 27 -14.61 -1.90 22.48
CA THR A 27 -13.57 -2.07 23.51
C THR A 27 -13.20 -3.55 23.62
N ALA A 28 -12.06 -3.85 24.26
CA ALA A 28 -11.64 -5.24 24.51
C ALA A 28 -12.68 -6.07 25.28
N LYS A 29 -13.58 -5.42 26.04
CA LYS A 29 -14.69 -6.03 26.77
C LYS A 29 -16.00 -6.08 25.98
N GLY A 30 -15.97 -5.87 24.66
CA GLY A 30 -17.13 -5.93 23.76
C GLY A 30 -18.06 -4.71 23.76
N LYS A 31 -17.93 -3.79 24.72
CA LYS A 31 -18.75 -2.56 24.76
C LYS A 31 -18.44 -1.66 23.56
N VAL A 32 -19.48 -1.24 22.84
CA VAL A 32 -19.39 -0.25 21.76
C VAL A 32 -19.39 1.15 22.36
N VAL A 33 -18.35 1.93 22.07
CA VAL A 33 -18.19 3.31 22.54
C VAL A 33 -18.15 4.26 21.35
N LYS A 34 -18.94 5.34 21.42
CA LYS A 34 -18.86 6.45 20.48
C LYS A 34 -17.69 7.35 20.86
N VAL A 35 -16.70 7.43 20.00
CA VAL A 35 -15.53 8.30 20.16
C VAL A 35 -15.74 9.55 19.33
N LEU A 36 -15.62 10.70 19.99
CA LEU A 36 -15.56 12.02 19.35
C LEU A 36 -14.12 12.50 19.40
N ARG A 37 -13.52 12.77 18.25
CA ARG A 37 -12.21 13.43 18.15
C ARG A 37 -12.35 14.75 17.43
N GLU A 38 -11.71 15.77 17.97
CA GLU A 38 -11.57 17.05 17.29
C GLU A 38 -10.48 16.97 16.23
N ARG A 39 -10.74 17.59 15.09
CA ARG A 39 -9.85 17.73 13.94
C ARG A 39 -9.59 19.21 13.74
N TYR A 40 -8.33 19.60 13.87
CA TYR A 40 -7.89 20.98 13.69
C TYR A 40 -7.37 21.12 12.26
N LEU A 41 -8.08 21.92 11.46
CA LEU A 41 -7.67 22.25 10.10
C LEU A 41 -6.78 23.49 10.12
N ARG A 42 -5.69 23.45 9.36
CA ARG A 42 -4.70 24.50 9.24
C ARG A 42 -4.61 24.92 7.77
N PRO A 43 -4.62 26.23 7.47
CA PRO A 43 -4.37 26.71 6.11
C PRO A 43 -2.89 26.63 5.71
N SER A 44 -1.98 26.51 6.67
CA SER A 44 -0.53 26.66 6.49
C SER A 44 0.23 25.33 6.51
N ILE A 45 -0.21 24.33 5.75
CA ILE A 45 0.57 23.08 5.58
C ILE A 45 1.49 23.24 4.36
N PRO A 46 2.83 23.21 4.53
CA PRO A 46 3.76 23.42 3.41
C PRO A 46 3.71 22.27 2.41
N CYS A 47 3.88 22.58 1.12
CA CYS A 47 3.83 21.60 0.04
C CYS A 47 5.10 20.71 -0.06
N GLY A 48 6.19 21.09 0.61
CA GLY A 48 7.45 20.33 0.62
C GLY A 48 8.41 20.68 -0.52
N VAL A 49 7.99 21.51 -1.48
CA VAL A 49 8.83 21.98 -2.58
C VAL A 49 9.82 23.03 -2.09
N ILE A 50 11.09 22.83 -2.43
CA ILE A 50 12.18 23.74 -2.10
C ILE A 50 11.91 25.09 -2.78
N ALA A 51 11.93 26.15 -1.98
CA ALA A 51 11.71 27.53 -2.42
C ALA A 51 10.36 27.77 -3.11
N CYS A 52 9.29 27.07 -2.69
CA CYS A 52 7.93 27.44 -3.09
C CYS A 52 7.61 28.87 -2.61
N PRO A 53 7.25 29.81 -3.50
CA PRO A 53 6.97 31.20 -3.11
C PRO A 53 5.74 31.32 -2.20
N ILE A 54 4.71 30.50 -2.43
CA ILE A 54 3.47 30.49 -1.64
C ILE A 54 3.69 29.93 -0.23
N CYS A 55 4.48 28.85 -0.10
CA CYS A 55 4.69 28.18 1.19
C CYS A 55 5.88 28.73 1.99
N SER A 56 6.61 29.72 1.47
CA SER A 56 7.85 30.25 2.06
C SER A 56 7.66 30.70 3.52
N GLU A 57 6.54 31.35 3.83
CA GLU A 57 6.20 31.79 5.18
C GLU A 57 5.90 30.62 6.14
N PHE A 58 5.23 29.56 5.63
CA PHE A 58 4.83 28.40 6.43
C PHE A 58 6.00 27.49 6.82
N LEU A 59 7.06 27.48 6.00
CA LEU A 59 8.25 26.67 6.23
C LEU A 59 9.03 27.10 7.48
N SER A 60 8.98 28.39 7.84
CA SER A 60 9.66 28.92 9.03
C SER A 60 9.13 28.35 10.35
N ALA A 61 7.87 27.91 10.37
CA ALA A 61 7.19 27.32 11.52
C ALA A 61 7.21 25.77 11.50
N SER A 62 7.71 25.16 10.42
CA SER A 62 7.75 23.71 10.25
C SER A 62 9.09 23.14 10.72
N SER A 63 9.05 22.04 11.48
CA SER A 63 10.26 21.29 11.85
C SER A 63 10.82 20.46 10.70
N GLN A 64 10.02 20.20 9.66
CA GLN A 64 10.42 19.41 8.49
C GLN A 64 10.99 20.33 7.41
N ARG A 65 12.22 20.04 6.97
CA ARG A 65 12.85 20.74 5.84
C ARG A 65 12.26 20.24 4.52
N PRO A 66 12.00 21.13 3.55
CA PRO A 66 11.48 20.74 2.25
C PRO A 66 12.53 19.88 1.52
N SER A 67 12.09 18.77 0.94
CA SER A 67 12.93 17.76 0.27
C SER A 67 12.62 17.63 -1.23
N LEU A 68 11.54 18.23 -1.72
CA LEU A 68 11.09 18.07 -3.09
C LEU A 68 11.77 19.10 -4.02
N PRO A 69 12.43 18.67 -5.10
CA PRO A 69 13.08 19.59 -6.03
C PRO A 69 12.05 20.39 -6.83
N MET A 70 12.29 21.70 -7.03
CA MET A 70 11.35 22.61 -7.72
C MET A 70 10.91 22.16 -9.12
N ASN A 71 11.76 21.43 -9.84
CA ASN A 71 11.51 20.98 -11.21
C ASN A 71 11.03 19.52 -11.30
N GLY A 72 10.80 18.84 -10.18
CA GLY A 72 10.49 17.41 -10.16
C GLY A 72 11.58 16.54 -10.77
N TYR A 73 11.23 15.30 -11.12
CA TYR A 73 12.09 14.34 -11.82
C TYR A 73 11.87 14.37 -13.33
N ARG A 74 12.96 14.48 -14.10
CA ARG A 74 12.93 14.72 -15.55
C ARG A 74 13.45 13.56 -16.40
N ALA A 75 13.98 12.50 -15.79
CA ALA A 75 14.57 11.38 -16.52
C ALA A 75 13.54 10.29 -16.89
N HIS A 76 12.25 10.61 -16.86
CA HIS A 76 11.18 9.70 -17.26
C HIS A 76 10.62 10.11 -18.63
N ASN A 77 10.50 9.17 -19.55
CA ASN A 77 10.19 9.44 -20.96
C ASN A 77 8.83 10.14 -21.17
N ALA A 78 7.82 9.78 -20.36
CA ALA A 78 6.49 10.39 -20.44
C ALA A 78 6.36 11.80 -19.82
N TYR A 79 7.37 12.26 -19.04
CA TYR A 79 7.27 13.49 -18.24
C TYR A 79 8.49 14.41 -18.42
N PRO A 80 8.70 14.96 -19.64
CA PRO A 80 9.87 15.80 -19.94
C PRO A 80 9.91 17.13 -19.17
N SER A 81 8.73 17.67 -18.81
CA SER A 81 8.58 18.88 -18.00
C SER A 81 9.05 18.71 -16.55
N GLY A 82 9.17 17.46 -16.11
CA GLY A 82 9.39 17.08 -14.72
C GLY A 82 8.11 16.60 -14.05
N HIS A 83 8.23 15.77 -13.02
CA HIS A 83 7.06 15.32 -12.27
C HIS A 83 7.39 14.89 -10.83
N PHE A 84 6.33 14.75 -10.05
CA PHE A 84 6.30 14.11 -8.73
C PHE A 84 5.31 12.95 -8.77
N ILE A 85 5.47 11.98 -7.87
CA ILE A 85 4.50 10.91 -7.70
C ILE A 85 3.81 10.99 -6.34
N VAL A 86 2.51 10.71 -6.34
CA VAL A 86 1.69 10.47 -5.15
C VAL A 86 1.26 9.01 -5.20
N PRO A 87 1.95 8.11 -4.48
CA PRO A 87 1.57 6.70 -4.46
C PRO A 87 0.34 6.47 -3.58
N ASP A 88 -0.52 5.58 -4.07
CA ASP A 88 -1.67 5.08 -3.32
C ASP A 88 -1.24 4.10 -2.20
N THR A 89 -2.15 3.74 -1.31
CA THR A 89 -1.90 2.81 -0.21
C THR A 89 -1.40 1.46 -0.72
N ASN A 90 -2.05 0.90 -1.75
CA ASN A 90 -1.70 -0.43 -2.27
C ASN A 90 -0.29 -0.49 -2.85
N VAL A 91 0.23 0.62 -3.38
CA VAL A 91 1.62 0.68 -3.87
C VAL A 91 2.60 0.40 -2.73
N PHE A 92 2.37 0.94 -1.53
CA PHE A 92 3.23 0.63 -0.38
C PHE A 92 2.97 -0.75 0.22
N LEU A 93 1.78 -1.32 0.02
CA LEU A 93 1.46 -2.67 0.51
C LEU A 93 2.10 -3.76 -0.34
N HIS A 94 2.14 -3.58 -1.66
CA HIS A 94 2.60 -4.59 -2.61
C HIS A 94 3.99 -4.31 -3.18
N GLN A 95 4.37 -3.03 -3.32
CA GLN A 95 5.56 -2.60 -4.05
C GLN A 95 6.54 -1.81 -3.16
N MET A 96 6.60 -2.12 -1.85
CA MET A 96 7.52 -1.44 -0.93
C MET A 96 8.99 -1.57 -1.36
N ASP A 97 9.38 -2.74 -1.85
CA ASP A 97 10.76 -3.03 -2.25
C ASP A 97 11.20 -2.15 -3.44
N LEU A 98 10.29 -1.90 -4.41
CA LEU A 98 10.51 -0.93 -5.48
C LEU A 98 10.73 0.49 -4.91
N MET A 99 9.86 0.92 -3.99
CA MET A 99 9.94 2.26 -3.39
C MET A 99 11.23 2.45 -2.59
N GLU A 100 11.80 1.37 -2.04
CA GLU A 100 13.08 1.36 -1.32
C GLU A 100 14.30 1.18 -2.23
N HIS A 101 14.15 0.66 -3.45
CA HIS A 101 15.25 0.42 -4.38
C HIS A 101 16.09 1.67 -4.66
N SER A 102 17.42 1.55 -4.64
CA SER A 102 18.36 2.69 -4.71
C SER A 102 18.31 3.47 -6.03
N SER A 103 17.98 2.79 -7.14
CA SER A 103 17.75 3.44 -8.45
C SER A 103 16.44 4.23 -8.50
N PHE A 104 15.47 3.96 -7.63
CA PHE A 104 14.18 4.65 -7.59
C PHE A 104 14.31 5.99 -6.87
N LYS A 105 14.80 7.01 -7.58
CA LYS A 105 15.10 8.36 -7.06
C LYS A 105 14.03 9.41 -7.39
N VAL A 106 12.84 8.95 -7.75
CA VAL A 106 11.71 9.81 -8.07
C VAL A 106 11.24 10.54 -6.81
N PRO A 107 10.98 11.86 -6.84
CA PRO A 107 10.34 12.60 -5.77
C PRO A 107 8.96 12.07 -5.41
N ILE A 108 8.80 11.65 -4.16
CA ILE A 108 7.59 11.01 -3.65
C ILE A 108 6.90 11.92 -2.64
N ILE A 109 5.60 12.14 -2.85
CA ILE A 109 4.71 12.80 -1.90
C ILE A 109 3.86 11.72 -1.22
N ILE A 110 4.13 11.48 0.06
CA ILE A 110 3.38 10.55 0.91
C ILE A 110 2.27 11.33 1.62
N LEU A 111 1.02 10.93 1.40
CA LEU A 111 -0.11 11.53 2.10
C LEU A 111 -0.29 10.94 3.50
N GLN A 112 -0.76 11.76 4.45
CA GLN A 112 -1.10 11.29 5.80
C GLN A 112 -2.13 10.16 5.78
N THR A 113 -3.15 10.26 4.92
CA THR A 113 -4.16 9.19 4.71
C THR A 113 -3.52 7.83 4.41
N VAL A 114 -2.61 7.80 3.43
CA VAL A 114 -1.84 6.61 3.03
C VAL A 114 -0.99 6.09 4.20
N LEU A 115 -0.27 6.99 4.87
CA LEU A 115 0.59 6.62 6.00
C LEU A 115 -0.21 5.98 7.16
N GLU A 116 -1.38 6.53 7.48
CA GLU A 116 -2.28 5.98 8.51
C GLU A 116 -2.86 4.63 8.10
N GLU A 117 -3.18 4.45 6.82
CA GLU A 117 -3.74 3.21 6.31
C GLU A 117 -2.71 2.07 6.28
N VAL A 118 -1.50 2.33 5.77
CA VAL A 118 -0.37 1.40 5.83
C VAL A 118 -0.12 0.98 7.28
N ARG A 119 -0.15 1.92 8.24
CA ARG A 119 0.00 1.60 9.68
C ARG A 119 -1.07 0.66 10.21
N HIS A 120 -2.31 0.82 9.77
CA HIS A 120 -3.41 -0.05 10.19
C HIS A 120 -3.36 -1.44 9.54
N ARG A 121 -2.81 -1.53 8.32
CA ARG A 121 -2.69 -2.79 7.57
C ARG A 121 -1.44 -3.58 7.95
N SER A 122 -0.29 -2.92 8.11
CA SER A 122 1.00 -3.54 8.42
C SER A 122 1.95 -2.57 9.14
N LEU A 123 2.16 -2.80 10.45
CA LEU A 123 3.15 -2.06 11.24
C LEU A 123 4.60 -2.20 10.74
N PRO A 124 5.05 -3.38 10.24
CA PRO A 124 6.36 -3.51 9.62
C PRO A 124 6.53 -2.58 8.41
N LEU A 125 5.56 -2.57 7.48
CA LEU A 125 5.60 -1.69 6.31
C LEU A 125 5.54 -0.21 6.70
N TYR A 126 4.78 0.14 7.74
CA TYR A 126 4.78 1.50 8.26
C TYR A 126 6.15 1.93 8.82
N SER A 127 6.85 1.02 9.52
CA SER A 127 8.21 1.29 10.03
C SER A 127 9.19 1.52 8.88
N ARG A 128 9.13 0.67 7.85
CA ARG A 128 9.87 0.80 6.59
C ARG A 128 9.59 2.11 5.87
N LEU A 129 8.31 2.46 5.68
CA LEU A 129 7.89 3.72 5.08
C LEU A 129 8.38 4.95 5.86
N LYS A 130 8.39 4.86 7.20
CA LYS A 130 8.95 5.91 8.06
C LYS A 130 10.46 6.07 7.86
N GLN A 131 11.21 4.97 7.77
CA GLN A 131 12.64 5.01 7.48
C GLN A 131 12.91 5.60 6.08
N LEU A 132 12.13 5.18 5.06
CA LEU A 132 12.20 5.74 3.72
C LEU A 132 11.99 7.26 3.73
N SER A 133 11.04 7.77 4.50
CA SER A 133 10.77 9.21 4.63
C SER A 133 11.87 10.01 5.33
N GLN A 134 12.80 9.34 6.02
CA GLN A 134 13.94 9.95 6.70
C GLN A 134 15.24 9.77 5.93
N SER A 135 15.25 9.01 4.82
CA SER A 135 16.43 8.81 4.00
C SER A 135 16.86 10.12 3.34
N GLU A 136 18.16 10.42 3.38
CA GLU A 136 18.73 11.61 2.71
C GLU A 136 18.95 11.37 1.21
N ASP A 137 19.03 10.09 0.80
CA ASP A 137 19.28 9.68 -0.57
C ASP A 137 18.07 9.86 -1.50
N LYS A 138 16.87 10.02 -0.94
CA LYS A 138 15.61 10.09 -1.69
C LYS A 138 14.79 11.33 -1.35
N PRO A 139 14.29 12.06 -2.37
CA PRO A 139 13.40 13.20 -2.17
C PRO A 139 12.00 12.74 -1.76
N VAL A 140 11.79 12.48 -0.47
CA VAL A 140 10.49 12.06 0.08
C VAL A 140 9.89 13.14 0.97
N TRP A 141 8.62 13.45 0.79
CA TRP A 141 7.88 14.43 1.59
C TRP A 141 6.60 13.83 2.14
N ILE A 142 6.28 14.16 3.40
CA ILE A 142 5.01 13.76 4.02
C ILE A 142 4.08 14.97 4.03
N PHE A 143 2.99 14.90 3.29
CA PHE A 143 1.97 15.93 3.27
C PHE A 143 0.76 15.55 4.14
N TYR A 144 0.49 16.39 5.13
CA TYR A 144 -0.60 16.19 6.09
C TYR A 144 -1.94 16.65 5.52
N ASN A 145 -2.42 15.93 4.50
CA ASN A 145 -3.66 16.26 3.80
C ASN A 145 -4.90 16.27 4.72
N GLU A 146 -4.91 15.47 5.79
CA GLU A 146 -6.03 15.49 6.72
C GLU A 146 -6.05 16.76 7.59
N PHE A 147 -4.92 17.44 7.76
CA PHE A 147 -4.83 18.65 8.58
C PHE A 147 -4.84 19.93 7.77
N SER A 148 -4.76 19.86 6.44
CA SER A 148 -4.90 21.03 5.56
C SER A 148 -6.37 21.38 5.36
N SER A 149 -6.73 22.66 5.50
CA SER A 149 -8.10 23.13 5.23
C SER A 149 -8.51 23.01 3.76
N GLU A 150 -7.54 22.95 2.84
CA GLU A 150 -7.78 22.94 1.39
C GLU A 150 -7.94 21.52 0.84
N THR A 151 -7.32 20.52 1.49
CA THR A 151 -7.36 19.12 1.04
C THR A 151 -8.14 18.20 1.98
N SER A 152 -8.52 18.68 3.15
CA SER A 152 -9.35 17.93 4.10
C SER A 152 -10.73 17.65 3.51
N ILE A 153 -11.10 16.37 3.53
CA ILE A 153 -12.43 15.93 3.11
C ILE A 153 -13.23 15.32 4.27
N VAL A 154 -14.55 15.42 4.17
CA VAL A 154 -15.53 14.71 5.02
C VAL A 154 -16.06 13.50 4.27
N ARG A 155 -16.36 12.43 5.02
CA ARG A 155 -16.98 11.21 4.49
C ARG A 155 -18.42 11.51 4.04
N ARG A 156 -18.81 11.03 2.85
CA ARG A 156 -20.20 11.12 2.36
C ARG A 156 -21.05 9.99 2.94
N GLU A 157 -22.37 10.16 2.98
CA GLU A 157 -23.29 9.23 3.68
C GLU A 157 -23.23 7.79 3.14
N GLU A 158 -23.03 7.61 1.83
CA GLU A 158 -23.00 6.29 1.16
C GLU A 158 -21.60 5.81 0.79
N GLU A 159 -20.55 6.48 1.28
CA GLU A 159 -19.17 6.20 0.89
C GLU A 159 -18.49 5.25 1.87
N THR A 160 -17.76 4.23 1.38
CA THR A 160 -16.98 3.35 2.26
C THR A 160 -15.74 4.08 2.81
N PRO A 161 -15.11 3.60 3.90
CA PRO A 161 -13.85 4.17 4.37
C PRO A 161 -12.75 4.16 3.30
N ASN A 162 -12.70 3.13 2.45
CA ASN A 162 -11.72 3.02 1.36
C ASN A 162 -11.97 4.08 0.29
N ASP A 163 -13.20 4.14 -0.23
CA ASP A 163 -13.58 5.13 -1.26
C ASP A 163 -13.29 6.57 -0.80
N ARG A 164 -13.51 6.83 0.49
CA ARG A 164 -13.20 8.11 1.14
C ARG A 164 -11.70 8.39 1.16
N ASN A 165 -10.87 7.40 1.45
CA ASN A 165 -9.42 7.56 1.43
C ASN A 165 -8.93 7.81 -0.01
N ASP A 166 -9.38 7.01 -0.97
CA ASP A 166 -9.02 7.16 -2.40
C ASP A 166 -9.40 8.55 -2.91
N ARG A 167 -10.59 9.04 -2.53
CA ARG A 167 -11.00 10.41 -2.87
C ARG A 167 -10.11 11.46 -2.20
N GLY A 168 -9.68 11.23 -0.97
CA GLY A 168 -8.74 12.12 -0.27
C GLY A 168 -7.39 12.20 -0.98
N ILE A 169 -6.92 11.08 -1.52
CA ILE A 169 -5.71 10.99 -2.34
C ILE A 169 -5.90 11.80 -3.62
N ARG A 170 -6.99 11.57 -4.37
CA ARG A 170 -7.31 12.32 -5.59
C ARG A 170 -7.39 13.84 -5.35
N VAL A 171 -8.09 14.27 -4.30
CA VAL A 171 -8.21 15.69 -3.95
C VAL A 171 -6.85 16.32 -3.63
N ALA A 172 -5.99 15.61 -2.88
CA ALA A 172 -4.65 16.10 -2.59
C ALA A 172 -3.78 16.19 -3.86
N THR A 173 -3.83 15.18 -4.75
CA THR A 173 -3.10 15.20 -6.02
C THR A 173 -3.56 16.34 -6.93
N GLN A 174 -4.87 16.58 -7.01
CA GLN A 174 -5.43 17.71 -7.75
C GLN A 174 -4.95 19.05 -7.17
N TRP A 175 -5.03 19.20 -5.84
CA TRP A 175 -4.55 20.40 -5.15
C TRP A 175 -3.08 20.67 -5.46
N TYR A 176 -2.23 19.64 -5.46
CA TYR A 176 -0.81 19.81 -5.79
C TYR A 176 -0.60 20.33 -7.21
N ASN A 177 -1.30 19.79 -8.22
CA ASN A 177 -1.19 20.29 -9.59
C ASN A 177 -1.57 21.78 -9.68
N VAL A 178 -2.70 22.17 -9.08
CA VAL A 178 -3.14 23.58 -9.05
C VAL A 178 -2.14 24.46 -8.28
N HIS A 179 -1.69 24.01 -7.12
CA HIS A 179 -0.76 24.75 -6.27
C HIS A 179 0.58 25.03 -6.96
N LEU A 180 1.12 24.06 -7.71
CA LEU A 180 2.38 24.24 -8.43
C LEU A 180 2.26 25.23 -9.59
N GLU A 181 1.12 25.25 -10.28
CA GLU A 181 0.82 26.25 -11.30
C GLU A 181 0.73 27.65 -10.69
N GLU A 182 0.01 27.80 -9.58
CA GLU A 182 -0.10 29.09 -8.87
C GLU A 182 1.25 29.56 -8.31
N ALA A 183 2.03 28.65 -7.72
CA ALA A 183 3.36 28.95 -7.20
C ALA A 183 4.29 29.44 -8.31
N ARG A 184 4.14 28.90 -9.53
CA ARG A 184 4.89 29.39 -10.69
C ARG A 184 4.50 30.83 -11.04
N HIS A 185 3.21 31.19 -11.02
CA HIS A 185 2.76 32.54 -11.33
C HIS A 185 3.25 33.61 -10.35
N GLN A 186 3.48 33.24 -9.09
CA GLN A 186 3.98 34.16 -8.05
C GLN A 186 5.51 34.26 -8.00
N SER A 187 6.24 33.56 -8.88
CA SER A 187 7.71 33.55 -8.88
C SER A 187 8.32 34.84 -9.47
N PRO A 188 9.23 35.54 -8.77
CA PRO A 188 9.59 36.94 -9.06
C PRO A 188 10.44 37.25 -10.32
N SER A 189 11.12 36.31 -10.99
CA SER A 189 11.82 36.59 -12.29
C SER A 189 12.37 35.34 -13.00
N LYS A 190 12.51 35.44 -14.35
CA LYS A 190 13.17 34.53 -15.34
C LYS A 190 12.88 33.02 -15.35
N GLN A 191 12.09 32.47 -14.43
CA GLN A 191 11.56 31.09 -14.55
C GLN A 191 10.29 30.99 -15.43
N LYS A 192 10.05 31.97 -16.31
CA LYS A 192 8.92 31.97 -17.26
C LYS A 192 9.03 30.92 -18.39
N ALA A 193 10.15 30.22 -18.51
CA ALA A 193 10.40 29.25 -19.57
C ALA A 193 10.51 27.78 -19.11
N ALA A 194 10.53 27.52 -17.79
CA ALA A 194 10.58 26.14 -17.29
C ALA A 194 9.15 25.62 -17.09
N GLU A 195 8.81 24.56 -17.82
CA GLU A 195 7.53 23.86 -17.71
C GLU A 195 7.23 23.49 -16.23
N VAL A 196 5.95 23.53 -15.85
CA VAL A 196 5.50 23.18 -14.51
C VAL A 196 5.55 21.65 -14.37
N PRO A 197 6.19 21.12 -13.32
CA PRO A 197 6.19 19.68 -13.10
C PRO A 197 4.79 19.17 -12.75
N LEU A 198 4.41 18.04 -13.34
CA LEU A 198 3.12 17.39 -13.08
C LEU A 198 3.17 16.57 -11.78
N VAL A 199 2.05 16.47 -11.09
CA VAL A 199 1.89 15.51 -9.98
C VAL A 199 1.01 14.37 -10.43
N VAL A 200 1.59 13.18 -10.46
CA VAL A 200 0.98 11.96 -11.00
C VAL A 200 0.58 11.04 -9.85
N LEU A 201 -0.66 10.57 -9.86
CA LEU A 201 -1.14 9.55 -8.92
C LEU A 201 -0.73 8.15 -9.42
N LEU A 202 0.08 7.46 -8.62
CA LEU A 202 0.55 6.11 -8.89
C LEU A 202 -0.38 5.11 -8.20
N THR A 203 -1.19 4.38 -8.98
CA THR A 203 -2.20 3.44 -8.45
C THR A 203 -2.57 2.34 -9.43
N ASP A 204 -2.62 1.10 -8.93
CA ASP A 204 -3.06 -0.08 -9.67
C ASP A 204 -4.57 -0.33 -9.58
N ASP A 205 -5.31 0.42 -8.72
CA ASP A 205 -6.77 0.36 -8.67
C ASP A 205 -7.42 1.01 -9.91
N ALA A 206 -8.13 0.19 -10.70
CA ALA A 206 -8.86 0.62 -11.89
C ALA A 206 -9.97 1.65 -11.61
N LYS A 207 -10.68 1.54 -10.48
CA LYS A 207 -11.72 2.51 -10.08
C LYS A 207 -11.09 3.84 -9.72
N ASN A 208 -9.98 3.81 -8.97
CA ASN A 208 -9.28 5.04 -8.58
C ASN A 208 -8.75 5.78 -9.82
N ARG A 209 -8.13 5.07 -10.78
CA ARG A 209 -7.72 5.65 -12.06
C ARG A 209 -8.88 6.24 -12.87
N LYS A 210 -10.00 5.52 -12.97
CA LYS A 210 -11.18 6.00 -13.69
C LYS A 210 -11.69 7.33 -13.12
N PHE A 211 -11.91 7.39 -11.81
CA PHE A 211 -12.39 8.61 -11.15
C PHE A 211 -11.37 9.75 -11.18
N ALA A 212 -10.07 9.43 -11.13
CA ALA A 212 -9.02 10.44 -11.30
C ALA A 212 -9.01 11.02 -12.72
N GLY A 213 -9.19 10.18 -13.74
CA GLY A 213 -9.31 10.62 -15.13
C GLY A 213 -10.52 11.54 -15.38
N GLU A 214 -11.66 11.27 -14.74
CA GLU A 214 -12.84 12.15 -14.77
C GLU A 214 -12.57 13.55 -14.16
N LEU A 215 -11.60 13.64 -13.24
CA LEU A 215 -11.16 14.89 -12.60
C LEU A 215 -9.97 15.54 -13.31
N GLY A 216 -9.49 14.97 -14.42
CA GLY A 216 -8.30 15.45 -15.14
C GLY A 216 -6.98 15.25 -14.37
N ILE A 217 -6.96 14.33 -13.39
CA ILE A 217 -5.77 14.03 -12.60
C ILE A 217 -4.93 12.99 -13.36
N PRO A 218 -3.64 13.26 -13.65
CA PRO A 218 -2.75 12.28 -14.27
C PRO A 218 -2.60 11.04 -13.37
N THR A 219 -2.82 9.86 -13.94
CA THR A 219 -2.64 8.59 -13.23
C THR A 219 -1.84 7.60 -14.06
N VAL A 220 -1.11 6.72 -13.37
CA VAL A 220 -0.33 5.65 -14.00
C VAL A 220 -0.30 4.41 -13.10
N ARG A 221 -0.28 3.22 -13.71
CA ARG A 221 -0.03 1.95 -13.01
C ARG A 221 1.44 1.86 -12.61
N VAL A 222 1.76 1.07 -11.59
CA VAL A 222 3.15 0.91 -11.15
C VAL A 222 4.02 0.32 -12.25
N ARG A 223 3.55 -0.77 -12.89
CA ARG A 223 4.28 -1.43 -13.97
C ARG A 223 4.54 -0.51 -15.18
N ASP A 224 3.50 0.20 -15.62
CA ASP A 224 3.59 1.14 -16.75
C ASP A 224 4.52 2.31 -16.45
N TYR A 225 4.54 2.77 -15.19
CA TYR A 225 5.43 3.82 -14.74
C TYR A 225 6.89 3.37 -14.74
N VAL A 226 7.18 2.19 -14.20
CA VAL A 226 8.55 1.68 -14.15
C VAL A 226 9.12 1.46 -15.56
N ALA A 227 8.30 1.02 -16.52
CA ALA A 227 8.71 0.86 -17.92
C ALA A 227 9.18 2.18 -18.58
N GLY A 228 8.77 3.34 -18.04
CA GLY A 228 9.17 4.66 -18.55
C GLY A 228 10.44 5.23 -17.92
N LEU A 229 11.05 4.54 -16.94
CA LEU A 229 12.29 4.94 -16.27
C LEU A 229 13.53 4.49 -17.05
N ALA A 230 14.63 5.22 -16.87
CA ALA A 230 15.90 4.90 -17.53
C ALA A 230 16.50 3.54 -17.09
N ASP A 231 16.18 3.10 -15.86
CA ASP A 231 16.65 1.82 -15.27
C ASP A 231 15.52 0.78 -15.23
N ALA A 232 14.66 0.78 -16.26
CA ALA A 232 13.47 -0.07 -16.29
C ALA A 232 13.80 -1.57 -16.20
N GLU A 233 14.87 -2.02 -16.85
CA GLU A 233 15.26 -3.45 -16.87
C GLU A 233 15.45 -4.01 -15.47
N HIS A 234 16.21 -3.34 -14.61
CA HIS A 234 16.45 -3.78 -13.23
C HIS A 234 15.26 -3.54 -12.31
N LEU A 235 14.48 -2.47 -12.53
CA LEU A 235 13.35 -2.13 -11.68
C LEU A 235 12.12 -3.01 -11.93
N VAL A 236 11.95 -3.55 -13.14
CA VAL A 236 10.86 -4.48 -13.47
C VAL A 236 11.01 -5.79 -12.69
N ASP A 237 12.24 -6.28 -12.51
CA ASP A 237 12.51 -7.51 -11.75
C ASP A 237 12.18 -7.39 -10.25
N VAL A 238 12.13 -6.17 -9.73
CA VAL A 238 11.79 -5.87 -8.33
C VAL A 238 10.28 -5.76 -8.11
N LEU A 239 9.49 -5.65 -9.19
CA LEU A 239 8.04 -5.55 -9.08
C LEU A 239 7.45 -6.86 -8.56
N ALA A 240 6.66 -6.76 -7.50
CA ALA A 240 5.80 -7.86 -7.10
C ALA A 240 4.74 -8.09 -8.20
N VAL A 241 4.43 -9.35 -8.48
CA VAL A 241 3.37 -9.71 -9.42
C VAL A 241 2.03 -9.39 -8.78
N ASP A 242 1.20 -8.56 -9.44
CA ASP A 242 -0.13 -8.22 -8.94
C ASP A 242 -1.07 -9.43 -8.98
N GLU A 243 -2.03 -9.51 -8.05
CA GLU A 243 -3.10 -10.53 -8.05
C GLU A 243 -3.95 -10.46 -9.33
N GLU A 244 -4.09 -9.29 -9.94
CA GLU A 244 -4.80 -9.13 -11.22
C GLU A 244 -3.98 -9.64 -12.42
N ASP A 245 -2.67 -9.44 -12.40
CA ASP A 245 -1.74 -9.94 -13.44
C ASP A 245 -1.63 -11.47 -13.34
N THR A 246 -1.54 -12.02 -12.13
CA THR A 246 -1.64 -13.47 -11.90
C THR A 246 -3.01 -14.01 -12.28
N ALA A 247 -4.13 -13.36 -11.95
CA ALA A 247 -5.45 -13.82 -12.38
C ALA A 247 -5.61 -13.79 -13.91
N ALA A 248 -5.06 -12.78 -14.60
CA ALA A 248 -5.08 -12.71 -16.06
C ALA A 248 -4.18 -13.79 -16.71
N GLU A 249 -2.98 -14.01 -16.17
CA GLU A 249 -2.07 -15.08 -16.60
C GLU A 249 -2.64 -16.47 -16.26
N GLU A 250 -3.25 -16.65 -15.09
CA GLU A 250 -3.92 -17.88 -14.67
C GLU A 250 -5.15 -18.15 -15.54
N ILE A 251 -5.97 -17.16 -15.88
CA ILE A 251 -7.09 -17.34 -16.85
C ILE A 251 -6.54 -17.79 -18.22
N HIS A 252 -5.40 -17.24 -18.66
CA HIS A 252 -4.76 -17.66 -19.90
C HIS A 252 -4.22 -19.10 -19.82
N ILE A 253 -3.65 -19.51 -18.68
CA ILE A 253 -3.10 -20.86 -18.45
C ILE A 253 -4.20 -21.91 -18.17
N MET A 254 -5.25 -21.55 -17.44
CA MET A 254 -6.40 -22.38 -17.07
C MET A 254 -7.26 -22.76 -18.28
N SER A 255 -7.20 -21.99 -19.37
CA SER A 255 -7.79 -22.40 -20.64
C SER A 255 -7.12 -23.65 -21.26
N LYS A 256 -5.97 -24.10 -20.73
CA LYS A 256 -5.22 -25.25 -21.23
C LYS A 256 -4.96 -26.37 -20.21
N ARG A 257 -5.06 -26.16 -18.89
CA ARG A 257 -4.91 -27.21 -17.85
C ARG A 257 -5.75 -26.92 -16.60
N ALA A 258 -6.26 -27.99 -15.96
CA ALA A 258 -6.90 -27.89 -14.65
C ALA A 258 -5.91 -27.32 -13.61
N PRO A 259 -6.37 -26.48 -12.66
CA PRO A 259 -5.50 -25.90 -11.64
C PRO A 259 -4.86 -27.00 -10.79
N LEU A 260 -3.54 -26.94 -10.63
CA LEU A 260 -2.77 -27.97 -9.89
C LEU A 260 -3.08 -27.96 -8.40
N TYR A 261 -3.45 -26.80 -7.84
CA TYR A 261 -3.72 -26.58 -6.43
C TYR A 261 -5.16 -26.15 -6.19
N THR A 262 -5.74 -26.65 -5.11
CA THR A 262 -7.09 -26.27 -4.66
C THR A 262 -7.08 -24.87 -4.07
N GLU A 263 -8.14 -24.09 -4.36
CA GLU A 263 -8.34 -22.76 -3.79
C GLU A 263 -8.39 -22.80 -2.25
N HIS A 264 -7.83 -21.78 -1.60
CA HIS A 264 -7.84 -21.69 -0.15
C HIS A 264 -9.22 -21.28 0.37
N LEU A 265 -9.64 -21.87 1.49
CA LEU A 265 -10.85 -21.47 2.19
C LEU A 265 -10.68 -20.07 2.80
N SER A 266 -11.79 -19.34 2.94
CA SER A 266 -11.79 -18.04 3.61
C SER A 266 -11.30 -18.13 5.06
N VAL A 267 -10.67 -17.06 5.56
CA VAL A 267 -10.17 -17.00 6.96
C VAL A 267 -11.28 -17.30 7.97
N SER A 268 -12.51 -16.83 7.72
CA SER A 268 -13.67 -17.14 8.56
C SER A 268 -14.03 -18.62 8.57
N SER A 269 -13.98 -19.29 7.40
CA SER A 269 -14.27 -20.71 7.28
C SER A 269 -13.19 -21.55 7.95
N CYS A 270 -11.91 -21.23 7.74
CA CYS A 270 -10.79 -21.90 8.41
C CYS A 270 -10.92 -21.80 9.93
N ARG A 271 -11.22 -20.60 10.44
CA ARG A 271 -11.38 -20.38 11.88
C ARG A 271 -12.56 -21.16 12.45
N ALA A 272 -13.72 -21.13 11.81
CA ALA A 272 -14.88 -21.92 12.23
C ALA A 272 -14.58 -23.43 12.21
N GLY A 273 -13.86 -23.91 11.20
CA GLY A 273 -13.40 -25.29 11.09
C GLY A 273 -12.47 -25.68 12.24
N VAL A 274 -11.51 -24.82 12.61
CA VAL A 274 -10.61 -25.04 13.76
C VAL A 274 -11.39 -25.03 15.09
N GLU A 275 -12.31 -24.08 15.28
CA GLU A 275 -13.13 -23.98 16.50
C GLU A 275 -14.09 -25.19 16.64
N SER A 276 -14.60 -25.72 15.53
CA SER A 276 -15.43 -26.94 15.51
C SER A 276 -14.63 -28.25 15.66
N GLY A 277 -13.30 -28.18 15.58
CA GLY A 277 -12.40 -29.34 15.62
C GLY A 277 -12.33 -30.14 14.32
N HIS A 278 -12.95 -29.65 13.24
CA HIS A 278 -12.88 -30.26 11.92
C HIS A 278 -11.54 -30.00 11.21
N PHE A 279 -10.95 -28.82 11.45
CA PHE A 279 -9.60 -28.49 11.02
C PHE A 279 -8.65 -28.38 12.20
N HIS A 280 -7.37 -28.54 11.91
CA HIS A 280 -6.30 -28.54 12.89
C HIS A 280 -5.24 -27.51 12.51
N GLN A 281 -5.00 -26.54 13.38
CA GLN A 281 -3.99 -25.51 13.15
C GLN A 281 -2.64 -25.95 13.69
N GLY A 282 -1.58 -25.73 12.91
CA GLY A 282 -0.21 -26.07 13.31
C GLY A 282 0.85 -25.41 12.42
N TYR A 283 2.11 -25.58 12.79
CA TYR A 283 3.24 -25.12 12.00
C TYR A 283 3.62 -26.18 10.96
N PHE A 284 3.71 -25.78 9.70
CA PHE A 284 4.19 -26.62 8.62
C PHE A 284 5.72 -26.72 8.64
N ASN A 285 6.23 -27.94 8.56
CA ASN A 285 7.66 -28.25 8.48
C ASN A 285 7.90 -29.04 7.20
N ALA A 286 8.63 -28.46 6.26
CA ALA A 286 9.02 -29.14 5.04
C ALA A 286 10.09 -30.20 5.35
N SER A 287 10.01 -31.37 4.70
CA SER A 287 11.11 -32.34 4.80
C SER A 287 12.34 -31.81 4.07
N LYS A 288 13.49 -31.90 4.74
CA LYS A 288 14.79 -31.51 4.15
C LYS A 288 15.27 -32.46 3.05
N TYR A 289 14.73 -33.67 3.02
CA TYR A 289 15.19 -34.76 2.15
C TYR A 289 14.17 -35.15 1.08
N ASN A 290 12.92 -34.71 1.22
CA ASN A 290 11.85 -35.03 0.29
C ASN A 290 10.94 -33.82 0.10
N TYR A 291 11.07 -33.13 -1.05
CA TYR A 291 10.26 -31.95 -1.35
C TYR A 291 8.77 -32.26 -1.55
N LEU A 292 8.37 -33.54 -1.67
CA LEU A 292 6.98 -33.98 -1.73
C LEU A 292 6.42 -34.33 -0.35
N GLU A 293 7.17 -34.13 0.72
CA GLU A 293 6.75 -34.50 2.06
C GLU A 293 6.94 -33.33 3.02
N GLY A 294 5.90 -33.09 3.81
CA GLY A 294 5.92 -32.12 4.89
C GLY A 294 5.15 -32.65 6.09
N SER A 295 5.34 -32.02 7.24
CA SER A 295 4.68 -32.42 8.47
C SER A 295 4.16 -31.22 9.24
N VAL A 296 2.95 -31.33 9.77
CA VAL A 296 2.32 -30.26 10.53
C VAL A 296 2.26 -30.67 12.00
N SER A 297 2.90 -29.88 12.86
CA SER A 297 2.85 -30.10 14.29
C SER A 297 1.57 -29.49 14.85
N VAL A 298 0.63 -30.36 15.25
CA VAL A 298 -0.68 -29.97 15.77
C VAL A 298 -0.77 -30.35 17.26
N PRO A 299 -1.17 -29.43 18.15
CA PRO A 299 -1.30 -29.72 19.59
C PRO A 299 -2.29 -30.84 19.94
N ALA A 300 -3.27 -31.09 19.07
CA ALA A 300 -4.30 -32.11 19.25
C ALA A 300 -3.79 -33.54 19.07
N PHE A 301 -2.63 -33.73 18.44
CA PHE A 301 -2.07 -35.05 18.14
C PHE A 301 -0.67 -35.20 18.75
N SER A 302 -0.36 -36.42 19.20
CA SER A 302 0.97 -36.74 19.75
C SER A 302 2.04 -36.90 18.67
N LYS A 303 1.63 -37.23 17.43
CA LYS A 303 2.49 -37.33 16.27
C LYS A 303 2.13 -36.21 15.28
N PRO A 304 3.11 -35.64 14.57
CA PRO A 304 2.82 -34.64 13.54
C PRO A 304 1.99 -35.26 12.41
N VAL A 305 1.12 -34.44 11.82
CA VAL A 305 0.28 -34.84 10.68
C VAL A 305 1.13 -34.80 9.42
N LEU A 306 1.19 -35.91 8.68
CA LEU A 306 2.00 -36.02 7.47
C LEU A 306 1.23 -35.50 6.25
N LEU A 307 1.86 -34.63 5.47
CA LEU A 307 1.37 -34.12 4.19
C LEU A 307 2.25 -34.68 3.07
N ILE A 308 1.66 -35.48 2.19
CA ILE A 308 2.36 -36.10 1.07
C ILE A 308 1.80 -35.57 -0.24
N GLY A 309 2.70 -35.11 -1.12
CA GLY A 309 2.41 -34.58 -2.44
C GLY A 309 2.18 -33.08 -2.45
N ARG A 310 2.55 -32.45 -3.58
CA ARG A 310 2.44 -30.99 -3.77
C ARG A 310 1.02 -30.48 -3.53
N GLN A 311 0.01 -31.25 -3.93
CA GLN A 311 -1.41 -30.88 -3.80
C GLN A 311 -1.83 -30.76 -2.33
N ASN A 312 -1.40 -31.69 -1.47
CA ASN A 312 -1.78 -31.71 -0.07
C ASN A 312 -1.01 -30.68 0.78
N MET A 313 0.22 -30.34 0.36
CA MET A 313 0.95 -29.22 0.97
C MET A 313 0.40 -27.85 0.55
N ASN A 314 -0.30 -27.79 -0.58
CA ASN A 314 -1.01 -26.61 -1.11
C ASN A 314 -0.30 -25.27 -0.87
N ARG A 315 0.84 -25.06 -1.56
CA ARG A 315 1.61 -23.80 -1.52
C ARG A 315 2.15 -23.38 -0.15
N ALA A 316 2.11 -24.26 0.87
CA ALA A 316 2.70 -23.98 2.17
C ALA A 316 4.24 -23.90 2.10
N VAL A 317 4.80 -22.97 2.87
CA VAL A 317 6.25 -22.78 3.03
C VAL A 317 6.66 -23.18 4.45
N ASP A 318 7.90 -23.66 4.59
CA ASP A 318 8.46 -24.05 5.89
C ASP A 318 8.31 -22.93 6.93
N GLY A 319 7.69 -23.26 8.07
CA GLY A 319 7.39 -22.32 9.15
C GLY A 319 6.01 -21.66 9.08
N ASP A 320 5.23 -21.85 8.01
CA ASP A 320 3.88 -21.30 7.89
C ASP A 320 2.92 -21.88 8.94
N VAL A 321 1.98 -21.05 9.40
CA VAL A 321 0.86 -21.50 10.22
C VAL A 321 -0.28 -21.92 9.30
N VAL A 322 -0.51 -23.23 9.19
CA VAL A 322 -1.49 -23.82 8.29
C VAL A 322 -2.67 -24.41 9.08
N ALA A 323 -3.84 -24.48 8.43
CA ALA A 323 -4.98 -25.25 8.89
C ALA A 323 -5.12 -26.49 8.00
N VAL A 324 -5.02 -27.68 8.60
CA VAL A 324 -5.10 -28.96 7.88
C VAL A 324 -6.39 -29.71 8.21
N GLU A 325 -6.94 -30.39 7.21
CA GLU A 325 -8.04 -31.34 7.34
C GLU A 325 -7.46 -32.76 7.29
N LEU A 326 -7.96 -33.65 8.15
CA LEU A 326 -7.55 -35.05 8.11
C LEU A 326 -8.27 -35.79 6.99
N LEU A 327 -7.49 -36.42 6.11
CA LEU A 327 -8.03 -37.37 5.14
C LEU A 327 -8.66 -38.59 5.83
N PRO A 328 -9.58 -39.30 5.18
CA PRO A 328 -10.11 -40.56 5.67
C PRO A 328 -9.00 -41.57 6.01
N GLN A 329 -9.22 -42.43 7.01
CA GLN A 329 -8.22 -43.42 7.45
C GLN A 329 -7.75 -44.36 6.33
N SER A 330 -8.57 -44.59 5.30
CA SER A 330 -8.21 -45.37 4.11
C SER A 330 -7.07 -44.76 3.29
N GLU A 331 -6.83 -43.45 3.43
CA GLU A 331 -5.83 -42.69 2.67
C GLU A 331 -4.59 -42.38 3.50
N TRP A 332 -4.54 -42.84 4.76
CA TRP A 332 -3.38 -42.61 5.61
C TRP A 332 -2.18 -43.39 5.10
N ARG A 333 -1.06 -42.69 4.98
CA ARG A 333 0.22 -43.23 4.53
C ARG A 333 1.26 -43.13 5.63
N THR A 334 2.31 -43.92 5.51
CA THR A 334 3.50 -43.83 6.36
C THR A 334 4.58 -43.04 5.62
N SER A 335 5.46 -42.39 6.38
CA SER A 335 6.67 -41.73 5.86
C SER A 335 7.47 -42.69 4.99
N ALA A 336 7.86 -42.24 3.80
CA ALA A 336 8.69 -43.02 2.88
C ALA A 336 10.17 -42.77 3.15
N ASP A 337 11.01 -43.81 3.08
CA ASP A 337 12.46 -43.70 3.28
C ASP A 337 13.22 -43.24 2.01
N GLU A 338 12.52 -42.78 0.97
CA GLU A 338 13.13 -42.36 -0.30
C GLU A 338 13.52 -40.87 -0.26
N VAL A 339 14.81 -40.61 -0.54
CA VAL A 339 15.33 -39.26 -0.79
C VAL A 339 15.05 -38.93 -2.25
N ILE A 340 14.35 -37.82 -2.50
CA ILE A 340 13.95 -37.41 -3.85
C ILE A 340 14.57 -36.04 -4.15
N ASP A 341 15.56 -36.02 -5.05
CA ASP A 341 16.18 -34.79 -5.56
C ASP A 341 15.37 -34.22 -6.74
N GLN A 342 15.26 -32.88 -6.82
CA GLN A 342 14.46 -32.22 -7.87
C GLN A 342 14.97 -32.52 -9.30
N GLU A 343 16.25 -32.81 -9.48
CA GLU A 343 16.88 -32.99 -10.80
C GLU A 343 16.42 -34.25 -11.54
N GLU A 344 16.17 -35.36 -10.83
CA GLU A 344 15.82 -36.65 -11.46
C GLU A 344 14.41 -36.69 -12.06
N SER A 345 13.51 -35.80 -11.64
CA SER A 345 12.12 -35.79 -12.13
C SER A 345 11.93 -35.06 -13.46
N SER A 346 12.93 -34.30 -13.92
CA SER A 346 12.85 -33.52 -15.16
C SER A 346 13.09 -34.34 -16.45
N SER A 347 13.60 -35.57 -16.33
CA SER A 347 13.98 -36.43 -17.45
C SER A 347 12.92 -37.45 -17.89
N SER A 348 11.72 -37.43 -17.29
CA SER A 348 10.62 -38.34 -17.64
C SER A 348 9.45 -37.68 -18.39
N CYS A 349 9.61 -36.42 -18.82
CA CYS A 349 8.68 -35.76 -19.74
C CYS A 349 9.47 -35.27 -20.97
N SER A 350 9.67 -36.18 -21.92
CA SER A 350 10.08 -35.89 -23.30
C SER A 350 9.25 -36.72 -24.25
#